data_AF-A0A6L3MJC0-F1
#
_entry.id   AF-A0A6L3MJC0-F1
#
_cell.length_a   1.000
_cell.length_b   1.000
_cell.length_c   1.000
_cell.angle_alpha   90.00
_cell.angle_beta   90.00
_cell.angle_gamma   90.00
#
_symmetry.space_group_name_H-M   'P 1'
#
loop_
_entity.id
_entity.type
_entity.pdbx_description
1 polymer ?
#
loop_
_entity_poly.entity_id
_entity_poly.type
_entity_poly.pdbx_seq_one_letter_code
_entity_poly.pdbx_strand_id
1 'polypeptide(L)' 'MITNTFIEKTKKKIARAEVVSFDIFDTLLLRPYLSPRDLFLHIEIDQCLEGFAFARREAELSARKKNPDK' A
#
# COMPACT_ATOMS: atom_id res chain seq x y z
N MET A 1 15.89 12.07 -6.74
CA MET A 1 16.95 12.12 -5.70
C MET A 1 16.32 12.60 -4.41
N ILE A 2 16.44 11.83 -3.32
CA ILE A 2 16.09 12.33 -1.99
C ILE A 2 17.18 13.34 -1.60
N THR A 3 16.80 14.58 -1.30
CA THR A 3 17.75 15.62 -0.93
C THR A 3 18.28 15.40 0.49
N ASN A 4 19.55 15.73 0.72
CA ASN A 4 20.21 15.58 2.02
C ASN A 4 19.43 16.29 3.15
N THR A 5 18.77 17.39 2.82
CA THR A 5 17.89 18.16 3.71
C THR A 5 16.67 17.37 4.18
N PHE A 6 16.04 16.55 3.32
CA PHE A 6 14.91 15.72 3.71
C PHE A 6 15.34 14.70 4.76
N ILE A 7 16.46 14.00 4.52
CA ILE A 7 16.98 12.97 5.42
C ILE A 7 17.27 13.58 6.81
N GLU A 8 17.98 14.69 6.86
CA GLU A 8 18.36 15.33 8.13
C GLU A 8 17.14 15.86 8.91
N LYS A 9 16.13 16.39 8.21
CA LYS A 9 14.87 16.83 8.83
C LYS A 9 14.09 15.65 9.39
N THR A 10 14.04 14.53 8.66
CA THR A 10 13.34 13.32 9.06
C THR A 10 14.02 12.66 10.27
N LYS A 11 15.36 12.54 10.28
CA LYS A 11 16.13 12.04 11.43
C LYS A 11 15.82 12.80 12.72
N LYS A 12 15.79 14.14 12.65
CA LYS A 12 15.47 14.99 13.80
C LYS A 12 14.05 14.76 14.34
N LYS A 13 13.09 14.47 13.46
CA LYS A 13 11.72 14.16 13.86
C LYS A 13 11.60 12.78 14.51
N ILE A 14 12.23 11.76 13.89
CA ILE A 14 12.25 10.39 14.41
C ILE A 14 12.89 10.34 15.80
N ALA A 15 14.02 11.02 16.00
CA ALA A 15 14.72 11.05 17.29
C ALA A 15 13.91 11.64 18.45
N ARG A 16 12.83 12.37 18.16
CA ARG A 16 11.93 12.99 19.15
C ARG A 16 10.58 12.28 19.27
N ALA A 17 10.30 11.31 18.41
CA ALA A 17 9.03 10.60 18.40
C ALA A 17 9.09 9.41 19.38
N GLU A 18 8.05 9.25 20.19
CA GLU A 18 7.90 8.07 21.05
C GLU A 18 7.52 6.83 20.24
N VAL A 19 6.76 7.01 19.16
CA VAL A 19 6.33 5.93 18.25
C VAL A 19 6.48 6.41 16.82
N VAL A 20 7.03 5.54 15.97
CA VAL A 20 7.04 5.71 14.52
C VAL A 20 6.24 4.57 13.90
N SER A 21 5.11 4.89 13.28
CA SER A 21 4.27 3.93 12.58
C SER A 21 4.53 4.01 11.09
N PHE A 22 4.63 2.85 10.44
CA PHE A 22 4.75 2.72 9.00
C PHE A 22 3.53 1.96 8.47
N ASP A 23 2.99 2.40 7.33
CA ASP A 23 1.97 1.63 6.63
C ASP A 23 2.66 0.46 5.91
N ILE A 24 2.36 -0.76 6.34
CA ILE A 24 2.94 -2.00 5.81
C ILE A 24 2.79 -2.08 4.28
N PHE A 25 1.72 -1.52 3.70
CA PHE A 25 1.48 -1.57 2.26
C PHE A 25 2.32 -0.57 1.47
N ASP A 26 2.66 0.58 2.05
CA ASP A 26 3.58 1.56 1.45
C ASP A 26 5.06 1.24 1.75
N THR A 27 5.33 0.36 2.72
CA THR A 27 6.69 0.03 3.20
C THR A 27 7.09 -1.43 3.05
N LEU A 28 6.44 -2.21 2.18
CA LEU A 28 6.87 -3.58 1.89
C LEU A 28 8.36 -3.59 1.51
N LEU A 29 9.21 -4.11 2.42
CA LEU A 29 10.66 -4.24 2.21
C LEU A 29 10.97 -5.12 0.99
N LEU A 30 10.05 -6.05 0.69
CA LEU A 30 10.01 -6.85 -0.52
C LEU A 30 8.64 -6.67 -1.16
N ARG A 31 8.63 -6.30 -2.43
CA ARG A 31 7.42 -6.18 -3.24
C ARG A 31 7.31 -7.44 -4.11
N PRO A 32 6.65 -8.51 -3.64
CA PRO A 32 6.56 -9.77 -4.39
C PRO A 32 5.65 -9.68 -5.62
N TYR A 33 4.90 -8.58 -5.75
CA TYR A 33 3.91 -8.35 -6.79
C TYR A 33 4.27 -7.14 -7.64
N LEU A 34 4.19 -7.28 -8.97
CA LEU A 34 4.45 -6.18 -9.89
C LEU A 34 3.44 -5.05 -9.66
N SER A 35 2.17 -5.39 -9.48
CA SER A 35 1.08 -4.47 -9.14
C SER A 35 0.40 -4.86 -7.82
N PRO A 36 -0.13 -3.90 -7.04
CA PRO A 36 -0.91 -4.21 -5.83
C PRO A 36 -2.14 -5.07 -6.12
N ARG A 37 -2.65 -5.05 -7.36
CA ARG A 37 -3.81 -5.83 -7.78
C ARG A 37 -3.50 -7.31 -7.96
N ASP A 38 -2.22 -7.67 -8.16
CA ASP A 38 -1.82 -9.07 -8.33
C ASP A 38 -2.01 -9.86 -7.02
N LEU A 39 -2.02 -9.17 -5.87
CA LEU A 39 -2.41 -9.75 -4.59
C LEU A 39 -3.84 -10.31 -4.62
N PHE A 40 -4.77 -9.67 -5.32
CA PHE A 40 -6.15 -10.16 -5.39
C PHE A 40 -6.24 -11.46 -6.20
N LEU A 41 -5.45 -11.58 -7.27
CA LEU A 41 -5.36 -12.82 -8.03
C LEU A 41 -4.73 -13.94 -7.21
N HIS A 42 -3.68 -13.64 -6.44
CA HIS A 42 -3.08 -14.61 -5.52
C HIS A 42 -4.10 -15.14 -4.51
N ILE A 43 -4.88 -14.26 -3.87
CA ILE A 43 -5.91 -14.65 -2.91
C ILE A 43 -6.99 -15.51 -3.58
N GLU A 44 -7.44 -15.13 -4.78
CA GLU A 44 -8.42 -15.90 -5.56
C GLU A 44 -7.95 -17.34 -5.80
N ILE A 45 -6.70 -17.52 -6.22
CA ILE A 45 -6.12 -18.84 -6.50
C ILE A 45 -5.91 -19.63 -5.20
N ASP A 46 -5.28 -19.02 -4.20
CA ASP A 46 -4.90 -19.67 -2.94
C ASP A 46 -6.14 -20.12 -2.13
N GLN A 47 -7.22 -19.36 -2.22
CA GLN A 47 -8.46 -19.61 -1.48
C GLN A 47 -9.57 -20.24 -2.33
N CYS A 48 -9.31 -20.55 -3.61
CA CYS A 48 -10.31 -21.05 -4.56
C CYS A 48 -11.56 -20.17 -4.66
N LEU A 49 -11.39 -18.84 -4.64
CA LEU A 49 -12.47 -17.86 -4.66
C LEU A 49 -12.69 -17.29 -6.06
N GLU A 50 -13.21 -18.09 -6.99
CA GLU A 50 -13.40 -17.69 -8.39
C GLU A 50 -14.10 -16.33 -8.53
N GLY A 51 -13.48 -15.41 -9.28
CA GLY A 51 -14.01 -14.07 -9.53
C GLY A 51 -13.77 -13.04 -8.41
N PHE A 52 -13.17 -13.44 -7.29
CA PHE A 52 -12.81 -12.52 -6.19
C PHE A 52 -11.97 -11.34 -6.66
N ALA A 53 -10.94 -11.58 -7.47
CA ALA A 53 -10.02 -10.55 -7.94
C ALA A 53 -10.73 -9.50 -8.77
N PHE A 54 -11.66 -9.92 -9.64
CA PHE A 54 -12.50 -9.02 -10.41
C PHE A 54 -13.44 -8.21 -9.50
N ALA A 55 -14.20 -8.89 -8.64
CA ALA A 55 -15.15 -8.24 -7.73
C ALA A 55 -14.44 -7.21 -6.82
N ARG A 56 -13.25 -7.55 -6.32
CA ARG A 56 -12.47 -6.66 -5.46
C ARG A 56 -11.98 -5.42 -6.19
N ARG A 57 -11.58 -5.55 -7.46
CA ARG A 57 -11.18 -4.42 -8.31
C ARG A 57 -12.34 -3.46 -8.56
N GLU A 58 -13.52 -4.00 -8.88
CA GLU A 58 -14.72 -3.19 -9.11
C GLU A 58 -15.15 -2.42 -7.84
N ALA A 59 -15.06 -3.09 -6.69
CA ALA A 59 -15.30 -2.45 -5.39
C ALA A 59 -14.32 -1.30 -5.13
N GLU A 60 -13.03 -1.47 -5.46
CA GLU A 60 -12.01 -0.42 -5.32
C GLU A 60 -12.29 0.77 -6.23
N LEU A 61 -12.57 0.51 -7.52
CA LEU A 61 -12.90 1.55 -8.49
C LEU A 61 -14.14 2.33 -8.05
N SER A 62 -15.15 1.65 -7.51
CA SER A 62 -16.36 2.26 -6.99
C SER A 62 -16.09 3.11 -5.75
N ALA A 63 -15.22 2.67 -4.84
CA ALA A 63 -14.84 3.43 -3.65
C ALA A 63 -14.08 4.72 -4.02
N ARG A 64 -13.15 4.65 -4.98
CA ARG A 64 -12.40 5.82 -5.46
C ARG A 64 -13.30 6.86 -6.14
N LYS A 65 -14.33 6.42 -6.88
CA LYS A 65 -15.35 7.34 -7.43
C LYS A 65 -16.13 8.08 -6.34
N LYS A 66 -16.39 7.43 -5.20
CA LYS A 66 -17.13 8.03 -4.07
C LYS A 66 -16.28 9.00 -3.24
N ASN A 67 -14.96 8.89 -3.29
CA ASN A 67 -14.06 9.77 -2.54
C ASN A 67 -12.79 10.05 -3.36
N PRO A 68 -12.87 10.96 -4.35
CA PRO A 68 -11.77 11.20 -5.30
C PRO A 68 -10.53 11.85 -4.67
N ASP A 69 -10.68 12.49 -3.50
CA ASP A 69 -9.61 13.22 -2.81
C ASP A 69 -8.86 12.37 -1.75
N LYS A 70 -9.13 11.06 -1.70
CA LYS A 70 -8.39 10.06 -0.91
C LYS A 70 -7.86 8.93 -1.79
#